data_AF-A0A7Y8WPW4-F1
#
_entry.id   AF-A0A7Y8WPW4-F1
#
_cell.length_a   1.000
_cell.length_b   1.000
_cell.length_c   1.000
_cell.angle_alpha   90.00
_cell.angle_beta   90.00
_cell.angle_gamma   90.00
#
_symmetry.space_group_name_H-M   'P 1'
#
loop_
_entity.id
_entity.type
_entity.pdbx_description
1 polymer ?
#
loop_
_entity_poly.entity_id
_entity_poly.type
_entity_poly.pdbx_seq_one_letter_code
_entity_poly.pdbx_strand_id
1 'polypeptide(L)'
;MGILWETMTTSEKDLFIAKDVLEFKCFTRDGGTDWYNGQYSLGHWRYSTRLEDALDMFKRVMGEDRHAHIIMGRDKYECHVIREGLESIMVNLTSNSLQDLFCLIAIHLKGNTVQTK
;
A
#
# COMPACT_ATOMS: atom_id res chain seq x y z
N MET A 1 8.19 4.48 18.26
CA MET A 1 8.79 5.26 17.15
C MET A 1 8.04 4.85 15.89
N GLY A 2 7.32 5.76 15.24
CA GLY A 2 6.60 5.45 14.00
C GLY A 2 7.59 5.31 12.83
N ILE A 3 7.36 4.37 11.93
CA ILE A 3 8.13 4.24 10.69
C ILE A 3 7.68 5.35 9.73
N LEU A 4 8.62 6.09 9.16
CA LEU A 4 8.35 7.18 8.23
C LEU A 4 8.43 6.66 6.78
N TRP A 5 7.29 6.66 6.08
CA TRP A 5 7.14 6.04 4.75
C TRP A 5 8.15 6.57 3.73
N GLU A 6 8.41 7.88 3.75
CA GLU A 6 9.29 8.55 2.80
C GLU A 6 10.77 8.22 3.01
N THR A 7 11.13 7.65 4.17
CA THR A 7 12.53 7.24 4.44
C THR A 7 12.82 5.81 4.05
N MET A 8 11.79 5.02 3.73
CA MET A 8 11.94 3.64 3.30
C MET A 8 12.40 3.60 1.83
N THR A 9 13.36 2.73 1.56
CA THR A 9 13.72 2.33 0.19
C THR A 9 12.52 1.65 -0.49
N THR A 10 12.51 1.61 -1.82
CA THR A 10 11.51 0.88 -2.60
C THR A 10 11.36 -0.57 -2.14
N SER A 11 12.46 -1.28 -1.89
CA SER A 11 12.43 -2.66 -1.41
C SER A 11 11.82 -2.80 -0.02
N GLU A 12 12.11 -1.87 0.89
CA GLU A 12 11.52 -1.88 2.23
C GLU A 12 10.02 -1.59 2.18
N LYS A 13 9.59 -0.63 1.35
CA LYS A 13 8.17 -0.34 1.13
C LYS A 13 7.43 -1.58 0.60
N ASP A 14 7.97 -2.19 -0.44
CA ASP A 14 7.34 -3.35 -1.07
C ASP A 14 7.29 -4.55 -0.12
N LEU A 15 8.36 -4.80 0.63
CA LEU A 15 8.41 -5.84 1.67
C LEU A 15 7.38 -5.59 2.77
N PHE A 16 7.26 -4.35 3.26
CA PHE A 16 6.25 -3.97 4.26
C PHE A 16 4.83 -4.21 3.76
N ILE A 17 4.52 -3.83 2.51
CA ILE A 17 3.23 -4.13 1.90
C ILE A 17 2.99 -5.64 1.83
N ALA A 18 3.93 -6.41 1.31
CA ALA A 18 3.77 -7.86 1.18
C ALA A 18 3.58 -8.56 2.53
N LYS A 19 4.30 -8.11 3.55
CA LYS A 19 4.34 -8.75 4.87
C LYS A 19 3.21 -8.28 5.79
N ASP A 20 3.06 -6.98 5.96
CA ASP A 20 2.23 -6.39 7.02
C ASP A 20 0.86 -5.93 6.50
N VAL A 21 0.69 -5.74 5.18
CA VAL A 21 -0.59 -5.36 4.57
C VAL A 21 -1.27 -6.54 3.88
N LEU A 22 -0.51 -7.30 3.08
CA LEU A 22 -1.02 -8.44 2.32
C LEU A 22 -0.83 -9.78 3.03
N GLU A 23 -0.05 -9.81 4.11
CA GLU A 23 0.13 -10.98 4.98
C GLU A 23 0.51 -12.24 4.20
N PHE A 24 1.48 -12.12 3.28
CA PHE A 24 1.90 -13.26 2.47
C PHE A 24 2.30 -14.44 3.36
N LYS A 25 1.73 -15.62 3.05
CA LYS A 25 1.94 -16.84 3.84
C LYS A 25 3.40 -17.27 3.95
N CYS A 26 4.27 -16.89 3.00
CA CYS A 26 5.68 -17.22 3.07
C CYS A 26 6.33 -16.73 4.36
N PHE A 27 5.92 -15.57 4.90
CA PHE A 27 6.49 -14.99 6.12
C PHE A 27 6.15 -15.73 7.41
N THR A 28 5.28 -16.75 7.36
CA THR A 28 4.95 -17.61 8.52
C THR A 28 5.92 -18.78 8.70
N ARG A 29 6.86 -18.97 7.76
CA ARG A 29 7.80 -20.10 7.74
C ARG A 29 9.23 -19.62 7.80
N ASP A 30 10.11 -20.45 8.35
CA ASP A 30 11.56 -20.23 8.28
C ASP A 30 12.00 -20.09 6.81
N GLY A 31 12.86 -19.10 6.54
CA GLY A 31 13.31 -18.77 5.17
C GLY A 31 12.28 -18.03 4.30
N GLY A 32 11.12 -17.67 4.84
CA GLY A 32 10.07 -16.94 4.12
C GLY A 32 10.54 -15.62 3.50
N THR A 33 11.34 -14.85 4.25
CA THR A 33 11.93 -13.59 3.80
C THR A 33 12.93 -13.82 2.66
N ASP A 34 13.75 -14.87 2.73
CA ASP A 34 14.73 -15.18 1.69
C ASP A 34 14.03 -15.61 0.40
N TRP A 35 12.98 -16.42 0.50
CA TRP A 35 12.14 -16.78 -0.64
C TRP A 35 11.50 -15.53 -1.28
N TYR A 36 10.93 -14.64 -0.47
CA TYR A 36 10.36 -13.38 -0.95
C TYR A 36 11.40 -12.54 -1.68
N ASN A 37 12.58 -12.36 -1.09
CA ASN A 37 13.68 -11.60 -1.70
C ASN A 37 14.13 -12.22 -3.04
N GLY A 38 14.17 -13.55 -3.11
CA GLY A 38 14.41 -14.28 -4.35
C GLY A 38 13.40 -13.91 -5.44
N GLN A 39 12.11 -13.98 -5.14
CA GLN A 39 11.05 -13.61 -6.10
C GLN A 39 11.05 -12.11 -6.44
N TYR A 40 11.30 -11.26 -5.45
CA TYR A 40 11.39 -9.81 -5.63
C TYR A 40 12.52 -9.44 -6.61
N SER A 41 13.66 -10.11 -6.52
CA SER A 41 14.79 -9.93 -7.45
C SER A 41 14.46 -10.33 -8.89
N LEU A 42 13.46 -11.22 -9.10
CA LEU A 42 12.93 -11.56 -10.42
C LEU A 42 11.92 -10.53 -10.96
N GLY A 43 11.64 -9.46 -10.23
CA GLY A 43 10.78 -8.36 -10.67
C GLY A 43 9.33 -8.42 -10.22
N HIS A 44 8.99 -9.32 -9.29
CA HIS A 44 7.65 -9.42 -8.70
C HIS A 44 7.42 -8.37 -7.61
N TRP A 45 6.14 -7.99 -7.42
CA TRP A 45 5.62 -7.24 -6.27
C TRP A 45 6.25 -5.86 -6.05
N ARG A 46 6.31 -5.06 -7.11
CA ARG A 46 6.90 -3.72 -7.11
C ARG A 46 5.86 -2.64 -6.82
N TYR A 47 5.17 -2.76 -5.69
CA TYR A 47 4.00 -1.92 -5.36
C TYR A 47 4.30 -0.42 -5.32
N SER A 48 5.46 -0.02 -4.83
CA SER A 48 5.85 1.40 -4.71
C SER A 48 6.45 2.00 -6.00
N THR A 49 6.63 1.21 -7.07
CA THR A 49 7.24 1.68 -8.33
C THR A 49 6.46 1.31 -9.59
N ARG A 50 5.83 0.14 -9.65
CA ARG A 50 4.99 -0.30 -10.78
C ARG A 50 3.51 -0.03 -10.48
N LEU A 51 2.91 0.82 -11.30
CA LEU A 51 1.50 1.21 -11.14
C LEU A 51 0.53 0.02 -11.24
N GLU A 52 0.80 -0.94 -12.12
CA GLU A 52 -0.01 -2.15 -12.29
C GLU A 52 -0.07 -2.98 -10.99
N ASP A 53 1.10 -3.25 -10.40
CA ASP A 53 1.22 -3.99 -9.14
C ASP A 53 0.52 -3.24 -8.00
N ALA A 54 0.72 -1.90 -7.94
CA ALA A 54 0.08 -1.03 -6.95
C ALA A 54 -1.46 -1.07 -7.07
N LEU A 55 -1.98 -1.02 -8.30
CA LEU A 55 -3.42 -1.03 -8.56
C LEU A 55 -4.05 -2.39 -8.28
N ASP A 56 -3.39 -3.50 -8.65
CA ASP A 56 -3.85 -4.86 -8.32
C ASP A 56 -3.92 -5.06 -6.79
N MET A 57 -2.87 -4.65 -6.08
CA MET A 57 -2.82 -4.66 -4.61
C MET A 57 -3.95 -3.80 -4.03
N PHE A 58 -4.12 -2.57 -4.50
CA PHE A 58 -5.15 -1.65 -4.05
C PHE A 58 -6.55 -2.23 -4.21
N LYS A 59 -6.87 -2.80 -5.38
CA LYS A 59 -8.17 -3.44 -5.64
C LYS A 59 -8.44 -4.59 -4.68
N ARG A 60 -7.44 -5.43 -4.39
CA ARG A 60 -7.56 -6.54 -3.44
C ARG A 60 -7.84 -6.07 -2.02
N VAL A 61 -7.20 -4.97 -1.59
CA VAL A 61 -7.35 -4.43 -0.23
C VAL A 61 -8.64 -3.63 -0.06
N MET A 62 -9.08 -2.93 -1.11
CA MET A 62 -10.35 -2.18 -1.12
C MET A 62 -11.55 -3.10 -0.92
N GLY A 63 -11.54 -4.28 -1.54
CA GLY A 63 -12.72 -5.15 -1.58
C GLY A 63 -13.82 -4.57 -2.47
N GLU A 64 -14.96 -5.25 -2.52
CA GLU A 64 -16.07 -4.89 -3.42
C GLU A 64 -17.03 -3.84 -2.83
N ASP A 65 -17.00 -3.63 -1.51
CA ASP A 65 -17.94 -2.75 -0.77
C ASP A 65 -17.44 -1.30 -0.60
N ARG A 66 -16.33 -0.95 -1.27
CA ARG A 66 -15.67 0.35 -1.13
C ARG A 66 -15.42 1.00 -2.49
N HIS A 67 -15.65 2.31 -2.55
CA HIS A 67 -15.31 3.16 -3.67
C HIS A 67 -14.20 4.12 -3.28
N ALA A 68 -13.29 4.42 -4.20
CA ALA A 68 -12.25 5.41 -3.98
C ALA A 68 -12.34 6.51 -5.03
N HIS A 69 -12.43 7.74 -4.55
CA HIS A 69 -12.34 8.95 -5.36
C HIS A 69 -10.92 9.49 -5.25
N ILE A 70 -10.18 9.47 -6.36
CA ILE A 70 -8.82 10.00 -6.43
C ILE A 70 -8.89 11.38 -7.07
N ILE A 71 -8.41 12.39 -6.34
CA ILE A 71 -8.31 13.77 -6.82
C ILE A 71 -6.86 14.01 -7.21
N MET A 72 -6.65 14.41 -8.46
CA MET A 72 -5.32 14.76 -8.98
C MET A 72 -5.09 16.25 -8.81
N GLY A 73 -4.23 16.63 -7.89
CA GLY A 73 -3.70 17.99 -7.75
C GLY A 73 -2.49 18.23 -8.65
N ARG A 74 -1.98 19.46 -8.64
CA ARG A 74 -0.81 19.86 -9.44
C ARG A 74 0.46 19.10 -9.06
N ASP A 75 0.66 18.89 -7.76
CA ASP A 75 1.90 18.31 -7.19
C ASP A 75 1.64 17.11 -6.27
N LYS A 76 0.37 16.77 -6.04
CA LYS A 76 -0.03 15.71 -5.10
C LYS A 76 -1.31 15.02 -5.56
N TYR A 77 -1.43 13.75 -5.20
CA TYR A 77 -2.65 12.97 -5.32
C TYR A 77 -3.34 12.90 -3.96
N GLU A 78 -4.66 13.07 -3.94
CA GLU A 78 -5.52 12.90 -2.77
C GLU A 78 -6.49 11.75 -3.02
N CYS A 79 -6.88 11.02 -1.98
CA CYS A 79 -7.89 9.98 -2.09
C CYS A 79 -8.97 10.15 -1.02
N HIS A 80 -10.21 9.82 -1.38
CA HIS A 80 -11.31 9.64 -0.44
C HIS A 80 -11.89 8.25 -0.66
N VAL A 81 -11.82 7.41 0.38
CA VAL A 81 -12.45 6.09 0.37
C VAL A 81 -13.85 6.23 0.96
N ILE A 82 -14.85 5.67 0.30
CA ILE A 82 -16.24 5.63 0.75
C ILE A 82 -16.61 4.16 0.84
N ARG A 83 -17.11 3.73 1.99
CA ARG A 83 -17.70 2.41 2.17
C ARG A 83 -19.21 2.57 2.12
N GLU A 84 -19.91 1.73 1.34
CA GLU A 84 -21.37 1.76 1.34
C GLU A 84 -21.89 1.28 2.71
N GLY A 85 -22.57 2.16 3.47
CA GLY A 85 -22.95 1.95 4.87
C GLY A 85 -23.07 3.26 5.66
N LEU A 86 -23.30 3.19 6.98
CA LEU A 86 -23.59 4.35 7.85
C LEU A 86 -22.37 5.26 8.15
N GLU A 87 -21.14 4.82 7.87
CA GLU A 87 -19.93 5.58 8.19
C GLU A 87 -18.99 5.64 6.98
N SER A 88 -18.88 6.84 6.39
CA SER A 88 -17.87 7.15 5.39
C SER A 88 -16.49 7.23 6.07
N ILE A 89 -15.54 6.40 5.67
CA ILE A 89 -14.16 6.45 6.18
C ILE A 89 -13.37 7.47 5.37
N MET A 90 -13.28 8.71 5.83
CA MET A 90 -12.47 9.72 5.16
C MET A 90 -10.98 9.50 5.44
N VAL A 91 -10.27 8.96 4.45
CA VAL A 91 -8.81 8.75 4.50
C VAL A 91 -8.11 9.85 3.70
N ASN A 92 -7.79 10.98 4.32
CA ASN A 92 -7.06 12.05 3.63
C ASN A 92 -5.56 11.74 3.62
N LEU A 93 -5.09 11.11 2.54
CA LEU A 93 -3.67 10.85 2.29
C LEU A 93 -3.22 11.61 1.05
N THR A 94 -2.02 12.16 1.13
CA THR A 94 -1.36 12.86 0.02
C THR A 94 -0.06 12.16 -0.34
N SER A 95 0.20 12.01 -1.64
CA SER A 95 1.50 11.56 -2.11
C SER A 95 1.87 12.20 -3.45
N ASN A 96 3.17 12.26 -3.74
CA ASN A 96 3.73 12.73 -4.99
C ASN A 96 3.69 11.65 -6.10
N SER A 97 3.35 10.40 -5.75
CA SER A 97 3.16 9.31 -6.70
C SER A 97 1.86 8.55 -6.44
N LEU A 98 1.22 8.09 -7.51
CA LEU A 98 -0.03 7.33 -7.43
C LEU A 98 0.21 5.94 -6.79
N GLN A 99 1.38 5.36 -7.04
CA GLN A 99 1.83 4.10 -6.45
C GLN A 99 1.94 4.19 -4.92
N ASP A 100 2.61 5.22 -4.42
CA ASP A 100 2.72 5.47 -2.98
C ASP A 100 1.34 5.77 -2.39
N LEU A 101 0.49 6.55 -3.08
CA LEU A 101 -0.87 6.81 -2.60
C LEU A 101 -1.64 5.50 -2.42
N PHE A 102 -1.60 4.59 -3.39
CA PHE A 102 -2.23 3.27 -3.28
C PHE A 102 -1.67 2.44 -2.13
N CYS A 103 -0.35 2.44 -1.94
CA CYS A 103 0.28 1.78 -0.81
C CYS A 103 -0.21 2.34 0.53
N LEU A 104 -0.20 3.67 0.69
CA LEU A 104 -0.61 4.34 1.92
C LEU A 104 -2.10 4.08 2.24
N ILE A 105 -2.97 4.08 1.24
CA ILE A 105 -4.39 3.73 1.45
C ILE A 105 -4.50 2.28 1.91
N ALA A 106 -3.80 1.35 1.28
CA ALA A 106 -3.85 -0.06 1.65
C ALA A 106 -3.36 -0.30 3.09
N ILE A 107 -2.29 0.39 3.50
CA ILE A 107 -1.78 0.40 4.88
C ILE A 107 -2.89 0.86 5.84
N HIS A 108 -3.51 2.01 5.53
CA HIS A 108 -4.57 2.57 6.38
C HIS A 108 -5.78 1.65 6.49
N LEU A 109 -6.25 1.08 5.38
CA LEU A 109 -7.41 0.18 5.36
C LEU A 109 -7.19 -1.14 6.11
N LYS A 110 -5.94 -1.55 6.29
CA LYS A 110 -5.57 -2.72 7.10
C LYS A 110 -5.33 -2.38 8.58
N GLY A 111 -5.51 -1.13 8.97
CA GLY A 111 -5.28 -0.67 10.36
C GLY A 111 -3.80 -0.53 10.72
N ASN A 112 -2.90 -0.58 9.74
CA ASN A 112 -1.50 -0.27 9.93
C ASN A 112 -1.30 1.25 9.88
N THR A 113 -0.28 1.76 10.58
CA THR A 113 0.03 3.19 10.59
C THR A 113 1.51 3.42 10.26
N VAL A 114 1.75 4.17 9.20
CA VAL A 114 3.05 4.77 8.89
C VAL A 114 2.91 6.29 9.01
N GLN A 115 3.99 6.96 9.41
CA GLN A 115 4.02 8.42 9.37
C GLN A 115 4.30 8.86 7.93
N THR A 116 3.62 9.92 7.50
CA THR A 116 3.90 10.65 6.26
C THR A 116 4.36 12.06 6.60
N LYS A 117 5.26 12.65 5.80
CA LYS A 117 5.76 14.03 6.01
C LYS A 117 4.84 15.10 5.45
#